data_AF-A0A3D4WAF2-F1
#
_entry.id   AF-A0A3D4WAF2-F1
#
_cell.length_a   1.000
_cell.length_b   1.000
_cell.length_c   1.000
_cell.angle_alpha   90.00
_cell.angle_beta   90.00
_cell.angle_gamma   90.00
#
_symmetry.space_group_name_H-M   'P 1'
#
loop_
_entity.id
_entity.type
_entity.pdbx_description
1 polymer ?
#
loop_
_entity_poly.entity_id
_entity_poly.type
_entity_poly.pdbx_seq_one_letter_code
_entity_poly.pdbx_strand_id
1 'polypeptide(L)'
;MASFTNLDSLTFIWNKTGYPTHYTFTKTDVYPNPVYLENSPDTSITIDQPGFGSRGQYKLDSKPMYAGKCNESYYPFTYVNFTLGEYVAPNWPEYAYNPAEKAFYTSAYDDMKAYDIFSLDATAAYRIPNVLYDAVYACPPNSTRVGVATRQAIYLFEDRQLTNPTIIPYGTPTANSDHFCLTTANTAALIIGGDYNIIDLNTGEITATLDIEDYPYYSKWACISTASAGD
;
A
#
# COMPACT_ATOMS: atom_id res chain seq x y z
N MET A 1 13.32 -12.41 11.88
CA MET A 1 14.27 -12.74 12.95
C MET A 1 14.93 -14.07 12.62
N ALA A 2 16.24 -14.20 12.85
CA ALA A 2 16.95 -15.47 12.71
C ALA A 2 17.61 -15.84 14.04
N SER A 3 17.55 -17.10 14.42
CA SER A 3 18.13 -17.61 15.66
C SER A 3 18.70 -19.02 15.46
N PHE A 4 19.81 -19.32 16.11
CA PHE A 4 20.36 -20.67 16.12
C PHE A 4 19.51 -21.57 17.02
N THR A 5 19.04 -22.69 16.49
CA THR A 5 18.39 -23.73 17.31
C THR A 5 19.45 -24.61 17.97
N ASN A 6 20.51 -24.91 17.22
CA ASN A 6 21.75 -25.52 17.70
C ASN A 6 22.91 -25.07 16.78
N LEU A 7 24.10 -25.66 16.92
CA LEU A 7 25.26 -25.27 16.10
C LEU A 7 25.09 -25.63 14.61
N ASP A 8 24.29 -26.64 14.30
CA ASP A 8 24.12 -27.20 12.95
C ASP A 8 22.90 -26.62 12.23
N SER A 9 22.08 -25.80 12.90
CA SER A 9 20.80 -25.34 12.34
C SER A 9 20.45 -23.90 12.70
N LEU A 10 19.84 -23.22 11.73
CA LEU A 10 19.37 -21.85 11.81
C LEU A 10 17.86 -21.82 11.59
N THR A 11 17.13 -21.21 12.51
CA THR A 11 15.69 -20.98 12.39
C THR A 11 15.41 -19.54 12.00
N PHE A 12 14.62 -19.37 10.96
CA PHE A 12 14.06 -18.09 10.55
C PHE A 12 12.61 -18.02 11.01
N ILE A 13 12.23 -16.89 11.60
CA ILE A 13 10.86 -16.60 12.03
C ILE A 13 10.50 -15.21 11.55
N TRP A 14 9.30 -15.03 11.02
CA TRP A 14 8.74 -13.73 10.65
C TRP A 14 7.33 -13.56 11.20
N ASN A 15 6.86 -12.32 11.21
CA ASN A 15 5.50 -12.03 11.64
C ASN A 15 4.53 -12.40 10.52
N LYS A 16 3.40 -12.98 10.91
CA LYS A 16 2.28 -13.18 9.99
C LYS A 16 1.80 -11.82 9.48
N THR A 17 1.48 -11.74 8.20
CA THR A 17 0.76 -10.59 7.65
C THR A 17 -0.62 -10.48 8.29
N GLY A 18 -1.22 -9.29 8.24
CA GLY A 18 -2.61 -9.08 8.69
C GLY A 18 -3.67 -9.78 7.83
N TYR A 19 -3.25 -10.48 6.78
CA TYR A 19 -4.08 -11.16 5.79
C TYR A 19 -3.46 -12.51 5.34
N PRO A 20 -4.23 -13.43 4.72
CA PRO A 20 -3.75 -14.74 4.29
C PRO A 20 -2.70 -14.63 3.18
N THR A 21 -1.52 -15.18 3.46
CA THR A 21 -0.32 -15.05 2.63
C THR A 21 0.41 -16.38 2.60
N HIS A 22 0.99 -16.69 1.45
CA HIS A 22 2.02 -17.69 1.28
C HIS A 22 3.39 -17.06 1.22
N TYR A 23 4.38 -17.78 1.73
CA TYR A 23 5.76 -17.37 1.80
C TYR A 23 6.64 -18.32 0.99
N THR A 24 7.60 -17.73 0.29
CA THR A 24 8.69 -18.46 -0.35
C THR A 24 10.00 -17.99 0.26
N PHE A 25 10.78 -18.92 0.79
CA PHE A 25 12.07 -18.67 1.42
C PHE A 25 13.18 -19.31 0.61
N THR A 26 14.05 -18.48 0.04
CA THR A 26 15.08 -18.88 -0.93
C THR A 26 16.46 -18.43 -0.46
N LYS A 27 17.50 -19.23 -0.71
CA LYS A 27 18.89 -18.79 -0.56
C LYS A 27 19.41 -18.23 -1.89
N THR A 28 20.01 -17.04 -1.82
CA THR A 28 20.29 -16.21 -3.00
C THR A 28 21.77 -16.03 -3.30
N ASP A 29 22.67 -16.57 -2.48
CA ASP A 29 24.13 -16.47 -2.65
C ASP A 29 24.77 -17.75 -3.22
N VAL A 30 23.98 -18.70 -3.70
CA VAL A 30 24.43 -19.92 -4.38
C VAL A 30 23.56 -20.21 -5.59
N TYR A 31 24.13 -20.80 -6.65
CA TYR A 31 23.42 -21.15 -7.88
C TYR A 31 23.46 -22.67 -8.14
N PRO A 32 22.33 -23.33 -8.49
CA PRO A 32 20.98 -22.76 -8.53
C PRO A 32 20.49 -22.38 -7.12
N ASN A 33 19.62 -21.37 -7.03
CA ASN A 33 19.08 -20.86 -5.77
C ASN A 33 18.21 -21.93 -5.08
N PRO A 34 18.59 -22.48 -3.91
CA PRO A 34 17.78 -23.43 -3.18
C PRO A 34 16.54 -22.76 -2.60
N VAL A 35 15.38 -23.39 -2.79
CA VAL A 35 14.11 -22.99 -2.18
C VAL A 35 13.86 -23.91 -0.99
N TYR A 36 13.80 -23.34 0.21
CA TYR A 36 13.60 -24.10 1.45
C TYR A 36 12.14 -24.12 1.88
N LEU A 37 11.41 -23.05 1.59
CA LEU A 37 9.97 -22.96 1.78
C LEU A 37 9.38 -22.44 0.48
N GLU A 38 8.34 -23.07 -0.02
CA GLU A 38 7.65 -22.63 -1.24
C GLU A 38 6.15 -22.62 -1.00
N ASN A 39 5.51 -21.49 -1.32
CA ASN A 39 4.06 -21.35 -1.31
C ASN A 39 3.41 -21.83 0.01
N SER A 40 4.06 -21.58 1.16
CA SER A 40 3.61 -22.07 2.46
C SER A 40 3.01 -20.95 3.32
N PRO A 41 1.93 -21.19 4.09
CA PRO A 41 1.43 -20.23 5.07
C PRO A 41 2.29 -20.14 6.35
N ASP A 42 3.32 -20.98 6.48
CA ASP A 42 4.16 -21.04 7.67
C ASP A 42 4.93 -19.73 7.88
N THR A 43 5.16 -19.38 9.14
CA THR A 43 5.90 -18.18 9.53
C THR A 43 7.27 -18.49 10.11
N SER A 44 7.73 -19.73 9.95
CA SER A 44 9.04 -20.16 10.39
C SER A 44 9.57 -21.31 9.56
N ILE A 45 10.90 -21.39 9.43
CA ILE A 45 11.59 -22.54 8.85
C ILE A 45 12.95 -22.74 9.55
N THR A 46 13.34 -24.00 9.75
CA THR A 46 14.69 -24.36 10.19
C THR A 46 15.44 -24.99 9.02
N ILE A 47 16.65 -24.50 8.78
CA ILE A 47 17.57 -24.99 7.73
C ILE A 47 18.92 -25.32 8.33
N ASP A 48 19.73 -26.07 7.60
CA ASP A 48 21.11 -26.36 8.00
C ASP A 48 21.96 -25.09 7.99
N GLN A 49 22.83 -24.95 8.99
CA GLN A 49 23.81 -23.88 9.06
C GLN A 49 24.78 -23.99 7.88
N PRO A 50 25.08 -22.90 7.13
CA PRO A 50 26.04 -22.94 6.01
C PRO A 50 27.51 -23.16 6.44
N GLY A 51 27.78 -23.47 7.70
CA GLY A 51 29.10 -23.59 8.29
C GLY A 51 29.61 -22.31 8.96
N PHE A 52 30.54 -22.45 9.90
CA PHE A 52 31.16 -21.34 10.61
C PHE A 52 31.98 -20.44 9.67
N GLY A 53 31.77 -19.13 9.77
CA GLY A 53 32.46 -18.14 8.94
C GLY A 53 31.93 -18.01 7.51
N SER A 54 31.03 -18.90 7.08
CA SER A 54 30.34 -18.78 5.79
C SER A 54 29.23 -17.75 5.85
N ARG A 55 29.19 -16.85 4.86
CA ARG A 55 28.04 -15.96 4.66
C ARG A 55 26.87 -16.76 4.09
N GLY A 56 25.66 -16.45 4.55
CA GLY A 56 24.39 -16.89 3.96
C GLY A 56 23.53 -15.68 3.61
N GLN A 57 22.98 -15.63 2.39
CA GLN A 57 21.99 -14.65 1.97
C GLN A 57 20.68 -15.33 1.67
N TYR A 58 19.60 -14.80 2.23
CA TYR A 58 18.26 -15.38 2.10
C TYR A 58 17.26 -14.30 1.73
N LYS A 59 16.25 -14.70 0.96
CA LYS A 59 15.14 -13.88 0.52
C LYS A 59 13.83 -14.52 0.99
N LEU A 60 12.96 -13.71 1.61
CA LEU A 60 11.60 -14.06 1.95
C LEU A 60 10.68 -13.29 1.00
N ASP A 61 9.98 -13.99 0.13
CA ASP A 61 8.91 -13.44 -0.69
C ASP A 61 7.55 -13.75 -0.04
N SER A 62 6.64 -12.79 -0.08
CA SER A 62 5.26 -12.94 0.39
C SER A 62 4.30 -12.77 -0.78
N LYS A 63 3.33 -13.68 -0.94
CA LYS A 63 2.30 -13.63 -1.97
C LYS A 63 0.91 -13.88 -1.35
N PRO A 64 -0.14 -13.13 -1.71
CA PRO A 64 -1.49 -13.40 -1.20
C PRO A 64 -1.94 -14.83 -1.50
N MET A 65 -2.65 -15.47 -0.57
CA MET A 65 -3.11 -16.88 -0.72
C MET A 65 -4.05 -17.05 -1.93
N TYR A 66 -4.84 -16.01 -2.25
CA TYR A 66 -5.78 -16.00 -3.36
C TYR A 66 -5.20 -15.29 -4.60
N ALA A 67 -3.88 -15.30 -4.75
CA ALA A 67 -3.21 -14.65 -5.87
C ALA A 67 -3.60 -15.19 -7.25
N GLY A 68 -4.26 -16.34 -7.38
CA GLY A 68 -4.88 -16.78 -8.64
C GLY A 68 -6.01 -15.85 -9.14
N LYS A 69 -6.56 -15.01 -8.25
CA LYS A 69 -7.46 -13.90 -8.62
C LYS A 69 -6.69 -12.66 -9.07
N CYS A 70 -5.39 -12.59 -8.79
CA CYS A 70 -4.50 -11.51 -9.18
C CYS A 70 -3.80 -11.92 -10.47
N ASN A 71 -4.14 -11.33 -11.62
CA ASN A 71 -3.42 -11.66 -12.85
C ASN A 71 -1.99 -11.10 -12.76
N GLU A 72 -1.03 -11.96 -12.42
CA GLU A 72 0.40 -11.64 -12.44
C GLU A 72 0.87 -11.52 -13.89
N SER A 73 1.30 -10.33 -14.32
CA SER A 73 2.22 -10.20 -15.44
C SER A 73 3.59 -9.86 -14.88
N TYR A 74 4.42 -10.89 -14.67
CA TYR A 74 5.82 -10.73 -14.29
C TYR A 74 6.66 -10.41 -15.54
N TYR A 75 7.20 -9.19 -15.64
CA TYR A 75 8.22 -8.83 -16.62
C TYR A 75 9.55 -8.54 -15.90
N PRO A 76 10.60 -9.36 -16.11
CA PRO A 76 11.85 -9.30 -15.33
C PRO A 76 12.78 -8.10 -15.61
N PHE A 77 12.39 -7.12 -16.44
CA PHE A 77 13.28 -6.02 -16.85
C PHE A 77 12.72 -4.60 -16.63
N THR A 78 11.55 -4.49 -16.01
CA THR A 78 10.95 -3.22 -15.62
C THR A 78 10.55 -3.34 -14.17
N TYR A 79 10.93 -2.37 -13.35
CA TYR A 79 10.48 -2.33 -11.97
C TYR A 79 8.93 -2.37 -11.94
N VAL A 80 8.40 -3.11 -10.92
CA VAL A 80 7.06 -3.32 -10.26
C VAL A 80 5.80 -3.72 -11.07
N ASN A 81 4.94 -4.51 -10.40
CA ASN A 81 3.48 -4.66 -10.57
C ASN A 81 2.85 -5.09 -9.23
N PHE A 82 1.64 -4.60 -8.90
CA PHE A 82 0.78 -5.16 -7.85
C PHE A 82 -0.60 -5.50 -8.43
N THR A 83 -1.16 -6.67 -8.12
CA THR A 83 -2.55 -7.05 -8.46
C THR A 83 -3.23 -7.72 -7.26
N LEU A 84 -4.49 -7.34 -6.98
CA LEU A 84 -5.37 -7.97 -5.99
C LEU A 84 -6.81 -8.06 -6.55
N GLY A 85 -7.24 -9.23 -7.03
CA GLY A 85 -8.58 -9.46 -7.63
C GLY A 85 -8.65 -9.27 -9.15
N GLU A 86 -9.75 -9.74 -9.78
CA GLU A 86 -9.93 -9.86 -11.25
C GLU A 86 -9.43 -8.62 -12.02
N TYR A 87 -8.34 -8.81 -12.78
CA TYR A 87 -7.69 -7.83 -13.65
C TYR A 87 -7.75 -6.37 -13.17
N VAL A 88 -7.21 -6.10 -11.99
CA VAL A 88 -6.92 -4.73 -11.56
C VAL A 88 -5.86 -4.14 -12.50
N ALA A 89 -6.21 -3.04 -13.16
CA ALA A 89 -5.48 -2.39 -14.26
C ALA A 89 -3.99 -2.11 -13.95
N PRO A 90 -3.13 -1.97 -14.98
CA PRO A 90 -1.66 -1.83 -14.85
C PRO A 90 -1.13 -0.49 -14.27
N ASN A 91 -1.91 0.25 -13.48
CA ASN A 91 -1.51 1.58 -13.01
C ASN A 91 -0.95 1.53 -11.58
N TRP A 92 0.37 1.42 -11.52
CA TRP A 92 1.25 1.82 -10.43
C TRP A 92 0.92 3.18 -9.79
N PRO A 93 1.18 3.35 -8.48
CA PRO A 93 0.82 2.50 -7.37
C PRO A 93 -0.11 3.30 -6.44
N GLU A 94 -1.41 3.18 -6.63
CA GLU A 94 -2.38 3.93 -5.85
C GLU A 94 -3.35 2.95 -5.20
N TYR A 95 -2.90 2.39 -4.08
CA TYR A 95 -3.75 1.58 -3.21
C TYR A 95 -3.66 2.06 -1.77
N ALA A 96 -4.74 1.90 -1.02
CA ALA A 96 -4.75 2.07 0.42
C ALA A 96 -5.22 0.78 1.09
N TYR A 97 -4.58 0.44 2.22
CA TYR A 97 -5.02 -0.65 3.08
C TYR A 97 -5.57 -0.07 4.36
N ASN A 98 -6.82 -0.41 4.69
CA ASN A 98 -7.42 -0.07 5.98
C ASN A 98 -7.31 -1.26 6.94
N PRO A 99 -6.47 -1.16 7.99
CA PRO A 99 -6.28 -2.24 8.95
C PRO A 99 -7.47 -2.46 9.89
N ALA A 100 -8.35 -1.47 10.09
CA ALA A 100 -9.54 -1.59 10.93
C ALA A 100 -10.60 -2.47 10.25
N GLU A 101 -10.82 -2.26 8.94
CA GLU A 101 -11.82 -3.00 8.17
C GLU A 101 -11.29 -4.23 7.45
N LYS A 102 -9.97 -4.42 7.43
CA LYS A 102 -9.30 -5.46 6.65
C LYS A 102 -9.70 -5.37 5.17
N ALA A 103 -9.74 -4.15 4.65
CA ALA A 103 -10.11 -3.84 3.28
C ALA A 103 -8.94 -3.17 2.56
N PHE A 104 -8.81 -3.44 1.27
CA PHE A 104 -7.90 -2.71 0.39
C PHE A 104 -8.72 -1.96 -0.67
N TYR A 105 -8.21 -0.79 -1.05
CA TYR A 105 -8.86 0.13 -1.98
C TYR A 105 -7.91 0.44 -3.13
N THR A 106 -8.44 0.50 -4.35
CA THR A 106 -7.69 0.92 -5.53
C THR A 106 -8.63 1.27 -6.68
N SER A 107 -8.07 1.68 -7.82
CA SER A 107 -8.82 2.01 -9.02
C SER A 107 -9.04 0.80 -9.93
N ALA A 108 -10.19 0.81 -10.61
CA ALA A 108 -10.43 0.09 -11.84
C ALA A 108 -10.96 1.11 -12.86
N TYR A 109 -10.05 1.72 -13.64
CA TYR A 109 -10.35 2.88 -14.47
C TYR A 109 -10.87 4.07 -13.63
N ASP A 110 -12.09 4.54 -13.89
CA ASP A 110 -12.75 5.62 -13.17
C ASP A 110 -13.55 5.11 -11.95
N ASP A 111 -13.43 3.84 -11.57
CA ASP A 111 -14.08 3.32 -10.38
C ASP A 111 -13.07 3.13 -9.26
N MET A 112 -13.32 3.74 -8.11
CA MET A 112 -12.71 3.29 -6.86
C MET A 112 -13.40 2.00 -6.43
N LYS A 113 -12.63 0.96 -6.11
CA LYS A 113 -13.14 -0.32 -5.63
C LYS A 113 -12.57 -0.65 -4.26
N ALA A 114 -13.42 -1.26 -3.44
CA ALA A 114 -13.04 -1.87 -2.17
C ALA A 114 -13.02 -3.38 -2.34
N TYR A 115 -12.03 -4.03 -1.73
CA TYR A 115 -11.89 -5.48 -1.74
C TYR A 115 -11.64 -5.99 -0.33
N ASP A 116 -12.19 -7.15 -0.03
CA ASP A 116 -11.90 -7.87 1.20
C ASP A 116 -10.51 -8.49 1.13
N ILE A 117 -9.64 -8.19 2.11
CA ILE A 117 -8.23 -8.64 2.06
C ILE A 117 -8.07 -10.16 2.22
N PHE A 118 -9.10 -10.84 2.75
CA PHE A 118 -9.05 -12.28 2.94
C PHE A 118 -9.41 -13.02 1.66
N SER A 119 -10.43 -12.59 0.92
CA SER A 119 -10.94 -13.27 -0.27
C SER A 119 -10.45 -12.65 -1.59
N LEU A 120 -10.00 -11.40 -1.53
CA LEU A 120 -9.70 -10.52 -2.67
C LEU A 120 -10.89 -10.30 -3.60
N ASP A 121 -12.11 -10.50 -3.10
CA ASP A 121 -13.34 -10.19 -3.83
C ASP A 121 -13.67 -8.71 -3.70
N ALA A 122 -14.09 -8.10 -4.81
CA ALA A 122 -14.61 -6.75 -4.80
C ALA A 122 -15.92 -6.72 -3.99
N THR A 123 -15.95 -5.90 -2.96
CA THR A 123 -17.12 -5.77 -2.07
C THR A 123 -17.96 -4.53 -2.39
N ALA A 124 -17.34 -3.50 -2.97
CA ALA A 124 -18.02 -2.27 -3.37
C ALA A 124 -17.26 -1.56 -4.50
N ALA A 125 -17.97 -0.68 -5.20
CA ALA A 125 -17.40 0.19 -6.22
C ALA A 125 -18.13 1.54 -6.21
N TYR A 126 -17.40 2.61 -6.44
CA TYR A 126 -17.95 3.95 -6.63
C TYR A 126 -17.23 4.66 -7.76
N ARG A 127 -18.01 5.25 -8.67
CA ARG A 127 -17.46 5.95 -9.83
C ARG A 127 -16.96 7.34 -9.45
N ILE A 128 -15.69 7.58 -9.70
CA ILE A 128 -15.01 8.87 -9.46
C ILE A 128 -14.35 9.29 -10.77
N PRO A 129 -14.70 10.46 -11.34
CA PRO A 129 -14.11 10.91 -12.60
C PRO A 129 -12.59 11.11 -12.49
N ASN A 130 -11.85 10.67 -13.51
CA ASN A 130 -10.40 10.91 -13.68
C ASN A 130 -9.52 10.29 -12.59
N VAL A 131 -9.90 9.13 -12.05
CA VAL A 131 -9.08 8.41 -11.06
C VAL A 131 -7.83 7.79 -11.66
N LEU A 132 -7.84 7.47 -12.96
CA LEU A 132 -6.82 6.62 -13.58
C LEU A 132 -5.37 7.13 -13.49
N TYR A 133 -5.15 8.45 -13.36
CA TYR A 133 -3.83 9.05 -13.60
C TYR A 133 -3.17 9.74 -12.41
N ASP A 134 -3.93 10.15 -11.37
CA ASP A 134 -3.40 11.02 -10.30
C ASP A 134 -4.18 10.88 -8.97
N ALA A 135 -4.69 9.68 -8.66
CA ALA A 135 -5.59 9.47 -7.53
C ALA A 135 -4.86 8.88 -6.32
N VAL A 136 -4.42 9.70 -5.37
CA VAL A 136 -3.75 9.16 -4.17
C VAL A 136 -4.80 8.73 -3.13
N TYR A 137 -4.69 7.49 -2.66
CA TYR A 137 -5.58 6.92 -1.64
C TYR A 137 -4.94 6.99 -0.26
N ALA A 138 -5.74 7.19 0.78
CA ALA A 138 -5.28 7.13 2.16
C ALA A 138 -6.35 6.58 3.10
N CYS A 139 -5.91 5.89 4.14
CA CYS A 139 -6.73 5.45 5.27
C CYS A 139 -6.07 5.90 6.57
N PRO A 140 -6.80 6.51 7.51
CA PRO A 140 -6.28 6.76 8.85
C PRO A 140 -6.06 5.42 9.59
N PRO A 141 -5.05 5.34 10.49
CA PRO A 141 -4.67 4.08 11.12
C PRO A 141 -5.71 3.51 12.10
N ASN A 142 -6.66 4.33 12.56
CA ASN A 142 -7.59 4.01 13.65
C ASN A 142 -9.08 4.20 13.29
N SER A 143 -9.41 4.31 12.01
CA SER A 143 -10.79 4.51 11.56
C SER A 143 -11.09 3.68 10.31
N THR A 144 -12.38 3.44 10.04
CA THR A 144 -12.89 2.77 8.84
C THR A 144 -12.84 3.66 7.61
N ARG A 145 -12.63 4.97 7.80
CA ARG A 145 -12.61 5.94 6.71
C ARG A 145 -11.58 5.59 5.65
N VAL A 146 -11.89 6.01 4.43
CA VAL A 146 -10.96 6.01 3.31
C VAL A 146 -11.18 7.26 2.49
N GLY A 147 -10.08 7.89 2.09
CA GLY A 147 -10.09 9.02 1.19
C GLY A 147 -9.40 8.66 -0.11
N VAL A 148 -9.84 9.31 -1.18
CA VAL A 148 -9.09 9.40 -2.43
C VAL A 148 -9.03 10.86 -2.86
N ALA A 149 -7.82 11.37 -3.02
CA ALA A 149 -7.54 12.69 -3.57
C ALA A 149 -7.37 12.57 -5.08
N THR A 150 -8.18 13.28 -5.84
CA THR A 150 -8.09 13.36 -7.31
C THR A 150 -7.58 14.75 -7.72
N ARG A 151 -7.53 15.06 -9.02
CA ARG A 151 -7.15 16.42 -9.46
C ARG A 151 -8.01 17.56 -8.91
N GLN A 152 -9.27 17.28 -8.55
CA GLN A 152 -10.26 18.34 -8.28
C GLN A 152 -10.80 18.33 -6.86
N ALA A 153 -10.85 17.16 -6.23
CA ALA A 153 -11.48 16.98 -4.94
C ALA A 153 -10.94 15.74 -4.22
N ILE A 154 -11.10 15.77 -2.89
CA ILE A 154 -11.02 14.60 -2.04
C ILE A 154 -12.42 14.01 -1.98
N TYR A 155 -12.52 12.71 -2.20
CA TYR A 155 -13.72 11.93 -1.92
C TYR A 155 -13.44 11.15 -0.63
N LEU A 156 -14.16 11.47 0.43
CA LEU A 156 -14.05 10.83 1.74
C LEU A 156 -15.24 9.91 1.96
N PHE A 157 -14.97 8.64 2.19
CA PHE A 157 -15.96 7.63 2.53
C PHE A 157 -15.81 7.23 3.99
N GLU A 158 -16.94 6.91 4.64
CA GLU A 158 -16.94 6.48 6.04
C GLU A 158 -16.42 5.06 6.23
N ASP A 159 -16.58 4.20 5.23
CA ASP A 159 -16.23 2.79 5.30
C ASP A 159 -16.09 2.14 3.90
N ARG A 160 -15.80 0.84 3.91
CA ARG A 160 -15.63 0.01 2.70
C ARG A 160 -16.88 -0.17 1.83
N GLN A 161 -18.05 0.33 2.22
CA GLN A 161 -19.25 0.26 1.37
C GLN A 161 -19.21 1.27 0.22
N LEU A 162 -18.34 2.29 0.30
CA LEU A 162 -18.14 3.32 -0.72
C LEU A 162 -19.44 4.05 -1.12
N THR A 163 -20.29 4.37 -0.14
CA THR A 163 -21.56 5.08 -0.38
C THR A 163 -21.51 6.52 0.10
N ASN A 164 -22.17 7.43 -0.62
CA ASN A 164 -22.40 8.83 -0.23
C ASN A 164 -21.13 9.55 0.26
N PRO A 165 -20.07 9.66 -0.57
CA PRO A 165 -18.85 10.32 -0.13
C PRO A 165 -19.11 11.79 0.20
N THR A 166 -18.41 12.28 1.23
CA THR A 166 -18.20 13.71 1.41
C THR A 166 -17.18 14.16 0.37
N ILE A 167 -17.57 15.13 -0.48
CA ILE A 167 -16.72 15.64 -1.56
C ILE A 167 -16.18 17.01 -1.13
N ILE A 168 -14.87 17.10 -1.00
CA ILE A 168 -14.17 18.32 -0.59
C ILE A 168 -13.41 18.86 -1.80
N PRO A 169 -13.91 19.92 -2.46
CA PRO A 169 -13.24 20.51 -3.61
C PRO A 169 -12.06 21.36 -3.16
N TYR A 170 -10.93 21.25 -3.86
CA TYR A 170 -9.77 22.15 -3.69
C TYR A 170 -9.22 22.71 -5.00
N GLY A 171 -9.72 22.24 -6.15
CA GLY A 171 -9.68 22.96 -7.42
C GLY A 171 -8.30 23.31 -8.00
N THR A 172 -7.89 22.59 -9.04
CA THR A 172 -7.81 23.06 -10.44
C THR A 172 -7.58 21.83 -11.31
N PRO A 173 -8.08 21.76 -12.57
CA PRO A 173 -8.00 20.55 -13.41
C PRO A 173 -6.60 20.01 -13.70
N THR A 174 -5.57 20.74 -13.29
CA THR A 174 -4.16 20.54 -13.62
C THR A 174 -3.30 20.24 -12.40
N ALA A 175 -3.84 20.32 -11.17
CA ALA A 175 -3.06 20.02 -9.99
C ALA A 175 -2.97 18.50 -9.81
N ASN A 176 -1.76 17.97 -9.99
CA ASN A 176 -1.47 16.59 -9.61
C ASN A 176 -1.32 16.53 -8.08
N SER A 177 -2.01 15.60 -7.45
CA SER A 177 -1.85 15.29 -6.04
C SER A 177 -0.69 14.33 -5.89
N ASP A 178 0.41 14.79 -5.30
CA ASP A 178 1.63 13.98 -5.19
C ASP A 178 1.75 13.25 -3.85
N HIS A 179 0.96 13.68 -2.86
CA HIS A 179 0.87 13.06 -1.56
C HIS A 179 -0.50 13.32 -0.97
N PHE A 180 -1.08 12.31 -0.36
CA PHE A 180 -2.31 12.41 0.41
C PHE A 180 -2.22 11.52 1.64
N CYS A 181 -2.55 12.09 2.81
CA CYS A 181 -2.56 11.38 4.08
C CYS A 181 -3.79 11.80 4.88
N LEU A 182 -4.48 10.82 5.47
CA LEU A 182 -5.55 11.06 6.43
C LEU A 182 -5.02 10.88 7.85
N THR A 183 -5.26 11.85 8.72
CA THR A 183 -4.85 11.79 10.12
C THR A 183 -5.96 11.24 11.02
N THR A 184 -5.62 10.97 12.28
CA THR A 184 -6.55 10.53 13.31
C THR A 184 -7.49 11.66 13.78
N ALA A 185 -7.15 12.92 13.52
CA ALA A 185 -7.88 14.12 13.97
C ALA A 185 -8.89 14.69 12.94
N ASN A 186 -9.35 13.87 12.00
CA ASN A 186 -10.21 14.31 10.89
C ASN A 186 -9.61 15.46 10.05
N THR A 187 -8.30 15.41 9.83
CA THR A 187 -7.61 16.30 8.91
C THR A 187 -6.95 15.48 7.80
N ALA A 188 -6.72 16.13 6.66
CA ALA A 188 -5.90 15.58 5.59
C ALA A 188 -4.66 16.44 5.37
N ALA A 189 -3.55 15.79 5.02
CA ALA A 189 -2.44 16.45 4.35
C ALA A 189 -2.51 16.14 2.86
N LEU A 190 -2.28 17.16 2.04
CA LEU A 190 -2.32 17.05 0.61
C LEU A 190 -1.26 17.94 -0.03
N ILE A 191 -0.45 17.39 -0.94
CA ILE A 191 0.46 18.19 -1.75
C ILE A 191 -0.24 18.57 -3.06
N ILE A 192 -0.36 19.87 -3.30
CA ILE A 192 -0.95 20.45 -4.51
C ILE A 192 0.06 21.44 -5.07
N GLY A 193 0.61 21.17 -6.25
CA GLY A 193 1.45 22.13 -6.96
C GLY A 193 2.73 22.54 -6.20
N GLY A 194 3.29 21.64 -5.39
CA GLY A 194 4.48 21.89 -4.55
C GLY A 194 4.18 22.35 -3.13
N ASP A 195 2.96 22.84 -2.88
CA ASP A 195 2.53 23.26 -1.55
C ASP A 195 1.97 22.09 -0.75
N TYR A 196 2.46 21.93 0.48
CA TYR A 196 1.93 20.97 1.44
C TYR A 196 0.83 21.62 2.27
N ASN A 197 -0.41 21.19 2.06
CA ASN A 197 -1.61 21.78 2.65
C ASN A 197 -2.20 20.85 3.72
N ILE A 198 -2.62 21.43 4.85
CA ILE A 198 -3.44 20.77 5.86
C ILE A 198 -4.88 21.22 5.70
N ILE A 199 -5.77 20.26 5.50
CA ILE A 199 -7.20 20.48 5.23
C ILE A 199 -8.02 19.95 6.41
N ASP A 200 -8.92 20.77 6.95
CA ASP A 200 -9.96 20.31 7.87
C ASP A 200 -11.05 19.57 7.08
N LEU A 201 -11.30 18.31 7.38
CA LEU A 201 -12.24 17.49 6.59
C LEU A 201 -13.71 17.77 6.91
N ASN A 202 -14.03 18.51 7.97
CA ASN A 202 -15.39 18.93 8.28
C ASN A 202 -15.79 20.14 7.44
N THR A 203 -14.88 21.10 7.27
CA THR A 203 -15.15 22.37 6.58
C THR A 203 -14.65 22.38 5.14
N GLY A 204 -13.65 21.56 4.84
CA GLY A 204 -12.93 21.57 3.57
C GLY A 204 -11.90 22.71 3.45
N GLU A 205 -11.69 23.49 4.52
CA GLU A 205 -10.78 24.63 4.50
C GLU A 205 -9.32 24.21 4.68
N ILE A 206 -8.42 24.88 3.96
CA ILE A 206 -6.98 24.79 4.20
C ILE A 206 -6.68 25.57 5.48
N THR A 207 -6.25 24.87 6.52
CA THR A 207 -5.96 25.44 7.84
C THR A 207 -4.49 25.80 8.03
N ALA A 208 -3.59 25.18 7.24
CA ALA A 208 -2.18 25.51 7.19
C ALA A 208 -1.57 25.13 5.84
N THR A 209 -0.55 25.86 5.42
CA THR A 209 0.22 25.58 4.21
C THR A 209 1.71 25.70 4.53
N LEU A 210 2.50 24.77 4.00
CA LEU A 210 3.95 24.82 3.98
C LEU A 210 4.41 24.80 2.52
N ASP A 211 5.04 25.89 2.10
CA ASP A 211 5.75 25.97 0.82
C ASP A 211 7.03 25.12 0.90
N ILE A 212 7.22 24.22 -0.07
CA ILE A 212 8.41 23.38 -0.21
C ILE A 212 9.28 24.03 -1.29
N GLU A 213 10.17 24.92 -0.88
CA GLU A 213 11.01 25.75 -1.77
C GLU A 213 11.74 24.95 -2.86
N ASP A 214 12.26 23.76 -2.52
CA ASP A 214 12.95 22.85 -3.44
C ASP A 214 12.11 21.60 -3.76
N TYR A 215 10.80 21.77 -4.01
CA TYR A 215 9.93 20.63 -4.32
C TYR A 215 10.46 19.83 -5.53
N PRO A 216 10.70 18.51 -5.41
CA PRO A 216 11.38 17.75 -6.46
C PRO A 216 10.41 17.33 -7.57
N TYR A 217 9.94 18.30 -8.37
CA TYR A 217 8.96 18.10 -9.45
C TYR A 217 9.31 16.97 -10.42
N TYR A 218 10.61 16.71 -10.63
CA TYR A 218 11.12 15.72 -11.58
C TYR A 218 11.54 14.39 -10.92
N SER A 219 11.54 14.31 -9.59
CA SER A 219 12.11 13.19 -8.84
C SER A 219 11.41 13.03 -7.49
N LYS A 220 10.13 12.64 -7.54
CA LYS A 220 9.16 12.61 -6.42
C LYS A 220 9.43 11.48 -5.40
N TRP A 221 10.66 11.34 -4.92
CA TRP A 221 11.07 10.31 -3.96
C TRP A 221 11.07 10.77 -2.51
N ALA A 222 10.67 12.01 -2.23
CA ALA A 222 10.59 12.54 -0.88
C ALA A 222 9.37 11.96 -0.16
N CYS A 223 9.59 11.16 0.88
CA CYS A 223 8.54 10.67 1.75
C CYS A 223 8.24 11.72 2.83
N ILE A 224 7.07 12.36 2.75
CA ILE A 224 6.54 13.19 3.83
C ILE A 224 5.52 12.35 4.60
N SER A 225 5.55 12.45 5.93
CA SER A 225 4.59 11.79 6.81
C SER A 225 3.91 12.83 7.68
N THR A 226 2.59 12.74 7.77
CA THR A 226 1.75 13.58 8.64
C THR A 226 1.22 12.74 9.77
N ALA A 227 1.27 13.26 11.00
CA ALA A 227 0.62 12.67 12.15
C ALA A 227 -0.04 13.78 12.97
N SER A 228 -1.07 13.42 13.74
CA SER A 228 -1.64 14.34 14.73
C SER A 228 -0.63 14.52 15.88
N ALA A 229 -0.70 15.66 16.56
CA ALA A 229 0.19 15.92 17.69
C ALA A 229 -0.07 14.88 18.80
N GLY A 230 0.95 14.07 19.12
CA GLY A 230 0.89 13.05 20.17
C GLY A 230 0.66 11.60 19.71
N ASP A 231 0.61 11.36 18.39
CA ASP A 231 0.68 10.02 17.79
C ASP A 231 2.14 9.49 17.71
#